data_AF-A0A7V0N187-F1
#
_entry.id   AF-A0A7V0N187-F1
#
_cell.length_a   1.000
_cell.length_b   1.000
_cell.length_c   1.000
_cell.angle_alpha   90.00
_cell.angle_beta   90.00
_cell.angle_gamma   90.00
#
_symmetry.space_group_name_H-M   'P 1'
#
loop_
_entity.id
_entity.type
_entity.pdbx_description
1 polymer ?
#
loop_
_entity_poly.entity_id
_entity_poly.type
_entity_poly.pdbx_seq_one_letter_code
_entity_poly.pdbx_strand_id
1 'polypeptide(L)' 'MQTFSLFDVIYVETMGGPGTSTRTLSYNLYYEGLVNYNIGYASAIGWIMIIIVAIIINVFIISAFKGKEL' A
#
# COMPACT_ATOMS: atom_id res chain seq x y z
N MET A 1 1.89 5.74 11.24
CA MET A 1 0.53 6.13 11.66
C MET A 1 -0.27 6.93 10.62
N GLN A 2 0.33 7.51 9.57
CA GLN A 2 -0.43 8.37 8.62
C GLN A 2 -1.34 7.62 7.63
N THR A 3 -1.09 6.35 7.31
CA THR A 3 -1.88 5.61 6.30
C THR A 3 -3.24 5.12 6.80
N PHE A 4 -3.35 4.81 8.10
CA PHE A 4 -4.62 4.39 8.71
C PHE A 4 -5.64 5.54 8.75
N SER A 5 -5.17 6.78 8.97
CA SER A 5 -6.04 7.96 8.93
C SER A 5 -6.60 8.23 7.53
N LEU A 6 -5.84 7.97 6.46
CA LEU A 6 -6.37 8.07 5.10
C LEU A 6 -7.40 6.98 4.78
N PHE A 7 -7.21 5.77 5.30
CA PHE A 7 -8.18 4.69 5.12
C PHE A 7 -9.55 5.06 5.69
N ASP A 8 -9.58 5.60 6.91
CA ASP A 8 -10.82 6.00 7.59
C ASP A 8 -11.55 7.12 6.83
N VAL A 9 -10.82 8.15 6.39
CA VAL A 9 -11.37 9.25 5.58
C VAL A 9 -11.98 8.75 4.26
N ILE A 10 -11.29 7.87 3.54
CA ILE A 10 -11.79 7.36 2.24
C ILE A 10 -13.03 6.50 2.43
N TYR A 11 -13.04 5.69 3.50
CA TYR A 11 -14.17 4.83 3.81
C TYR A 11 -15.43 5.63 4.17
N VAL A 12 -15.29 6.65 5.02
CA VAL A 12 -16.41 7.50 5.46
C VAL A 12 -16.94 8.39 4.33
N GLU A 13 -16.06 8.97 3.51
CA GLU A 13 -16.48 9.95 2.50
C GLU A 13 -17.04 9.32 1.22
N THR A 14 -16.44 8.24 0.71
CA THR A 14 -16.79 7.71 -0.63
C THR A 14 -16.92 6.20 -0.69
N MET A 15 -16.59 5.46 0.37
CA MET A 15 -16.48 4.00 0.37
C MET A 15 -15.64 3.47 -0.81
N GLY A 16 -14.69 4.26 -1.29
CA GLY A 16 -13.85 3.93 -2.44
C GLY A 16 -14.43 4.26 -3.83
N GLY A 17 -15.48 5.09 -3.93
CA GLY A 17 -16.12 5.49 -5.19
C GLY A 17 -15.67 6.87 -5.75
N PRO A 18 -16.10 7.25 -6.98
CA PRO A 18 -16.90 6.47 -7.93
C PRO A 18 -16.07 5.35 -8.57
N GLY A 19 -16.56 4.11 -8.50
CA GLY A 19 -15.84 2.91 -8.95
C GLY A 19 -14.69 2.51 -8.01
N THR A 20 -13.45 2.69 -8.47
CA THR A 20 -12.21 2.37 -7.73
C THR A 20 -11.28 3.59 -7.57
N SER A 21 -11.71 4.79 -7.99
CA SER A 21 -10.82 5.94 -8.18
C SER A 21 -10.25 6.53 -6.89
N THR A 22 -10.90 6.32 -5.75
CA THR A 22 -10.46 6.82 -4.44
C THR A 22 -9.91 5.70 -3.56
N ARG A 23 -9.87 4.45 -4.04
CA ARG A 23 -9.37 3.32 -3.27
C ARG A 23 -7.85 3.42 -3.10
N THR A 24 -7.40 3.60 -1.87
CA THR A 24 -5.99 3.42 -1.53
C THR A 24 -5.63 1.93 -1.49
N LEU A 25 -4.34 1.63 -1.55
CA LEU A 25 -3.84 0.26 -1.45
C LEU A 25 -4.34 -0.46 -0.19
N SER A 26 -4.32 0.21 0.97
CA SER A 26 -4.84 -0.32 2.23
C SER A 26 -6.34 -0.60 2.16
N TYR A 27 -7.10 0.26 1.48
CA TYR A 27 -8.53 0.05 1.25
C TYR A 27 -8.78 -1.17 0.36
N ASN A 28 -7.97 -1.35 -0.69
CA ASN A 28 -8.13 -2.48 -1.60
C ASN A 28 -7.80 -3.83 -0.95
N LEU A 29 -6.78 -3.87 -0.08
CA LEU A 29 -6.47 -5.07 0.72
C LEU A 29 -7.60 -5.43 1.69
N TYR A 30 -8.19 -4.42 2.33
CA TYR A 30 -9.37 -4.61 3.18
C TYR A 30 -10.55 -5.14 2.38
N TYR A 31 -10.87 -4.51 1.24
CA TYR A 31 -11.99 -4.90 0.39
C TYR A 31 -11.82 -6.33 -0.15
N GLU A 32 -10.67 -6.66 -0.73
CA GLU A 32 -10.45 -8.00 -1.29
C GLU A 32 -10.32 -9.08 -0.22
N GLY A 33 -9.64 -8.78 0.89
CA GLY A 33 -9.38 -9.76 1.94
C GLY A 33 -10.57 -10.02 2.88
N LEU A 34 -11.30 -8.97 3.25
CA LEU A 34 -12.33 -9.03 4.30
C LEU A 34 -13.76 -8.87 3.76
N VAL A 35 -13.96 -8.19 2.62
CA VAL A 35 -15.29 -8.02 2.02
C VAL A 35 -15.57 -9.10 0.97
N ASN A 36 -14.64 -9.29 0.02
CA ASN A 36 -14.75 -10.32 -1.02
C ASN A 36 -14.25 -11.71 -0.58
N TYR A 37 -13.69 -11.82 0.63
CA TYR A 37 -13.09 -13.05 1.18
C TYR A 37 -12.00 -13.68 0.29
N ASN A 38 -11.41 -12.90 -0.63
CA ASN A 38 -10.34 -13.34 -1.51
C ASN A 38 -8.98 -13.04 -0.87
N ILE A 39 -8.70 -13.75 0.22
CA ILE A 39 -7.49 -13.57 1.03
C ILE A 39 -6.22 -13.89 0.22
N GLY A 40 -6.29 -14.83 -0.72
CA GLY A 40 -5.18 -15.17 -1.62
C GLY A 40 -4.78 -14.02 -2.53
N TYR A 41 -5.76 -13.38 -3.18
CA TYR A 41 -5.52 -12.22 -4.03
C TYR A 41 -5.03 -11.00 -3.24
N ALA A 42 -5.64 -10.74 -2.08
CA ALA A 42 -5.18 -9.68 -1.18
C ALA A 42 -3.72 -9.92 -0.72
N SER A 43 -3.37 -11.15 -0.38
CA SER A 43 -2.00 -11.51 0.03
C SER A 43 -0.99 -11.35 -1.11
N ALA A 44 -1.36 -11.72 -2.34
CA ALA A 44 -0.51 -11.53 -3.51
C ALA A 44 -0.21 -10.04 -3.78
N ILE A 45 -1.22 -9.18 -3.70
CA ILE A 45 -1.05 -7.72 -3.80
C ILE A 45 -0.12 -7.20 -2.70
N GLY A 46 -0.29 -7.69 -1.46
CA GLY A 46 0.57 -7.33 -0.33
C GLY A 46 2.04 -7.69 -0.57
N TRP A 47 2.32 -8.89 -1.07
CA TRP A 47 3.67 -9.34 -1.37
C TRP A 47 4.35 -8.54 -2.49
N ILE A 48 3.62 -8.24 -3.57
CA ILE A 48 4.14 -7.38 -4.64
C ILE A 48 4.55 -6.01 -4.08
N MET A 49 3.74 -5.46 -3.18
CA MET A 49 4.02 -4.17 -2.56
C MET A 49 5.25 -4.20 -1.65
N ILE A 50 5.42 -5.27 -0.87
CA ILE A 50 6.63 -5.47 -0.06
C ILE A 50 7.87 -5.50 -0.95
N ILE A 51 7.83 -6.21 -2.08
CA ILE A 51 8.95 -6.29 -3.01
C ILE A 51 9.31 -4.90 -3.58
N ILE A 52 8.31 -4.15 -4.04
CA ILE A 52 8.53 -2.80 -4.58
C ILE A 52 9.16 -1.88 -3.53
N VAL A 53 8.61 -1.86 -2.32
CA VAL A 53 9.13 -1.03 -1.21
C VAL A 53 10.53 -1.48 -0.82
N ALA A 54 10.78 -2.80 -0.75
CA ALA A 54 12.10 -3.33 -0.44
C ALA A 54 13.15 -2.92 -1.48
N ILE A 55 12.80 -2.94 -2.77
CA ILE A 55 13.68 -2.47 -3.85
C ILE A 55 13.97 -0.98 -3.68
N ILE A 56 12.93 -0.15 -3.48
CA ILE A 56 13.08 1.30 -3.30
C ILE A 56 13.98 1.60 -2.09
N ILE A 57 13.76 0.92 -0.96
CA ILE A 57 14.58 1.09 0.25
C ILE A 57 16.02 0.67 -0.02
N ASN A 58 16.27 -0.48 -0.67
CA ASN A 58 17.62 -0.93 -0.98
C ASN A 58 18.34 0.06 -1.91
N VAL A 59 17.67 0.55 -2.96
CA VAL A 59 18.22 1.56 -3.87
C VAL A 59 18.51 2.86 -3.11
N PHE A 60 17.59 3.31 -2.27
CA PHE A 60 17.77 4.51 -1.45
C PHE A 60 18.97 4.37 -0.50
N ILE A 61 19.07 3.25 0.23
CA ILE A 61 20.21 2.95 1.11
C ILE A 61 21.51 2.99 0.31
N ILE A 62 21.59 2.27 -0.81
CA ILE A 62 22.81 2.27 -1.64
C ILE A 62 23.16 3.69 -2.10
N SER A 63 22.18 4.46 -2.58
CA SER A 63 22.41 5.84 -3.05
C SER A 63 22.83 6.80 -1.92
N ALA A 64 22.28 6.63 -0.71
CA ALA A 64 22.56 7.47 0.45
C ALA A 64 23.93 7.17 1.08
N PHE A 65 24.36 5.90 1.09
CA PHE A 65 25.67 5.52 1.62
C PHE A 65 26.81 5.73 0.62
N LYS A 66 26.54 5.69 -0.69
CA LYS A 66 27.53 6.00 -1.73
C LYS A 66 27.98 7.47 -1.74
N GLY A 67 27.23 8.37 -1.10
CA GLY A 67 27.59 9.78 -0.91
C GLY A 67 28.35 10.10 0.38
N LYS A 68 28.75 9.07 1.15
CA LYS A 68 29.44 9.22 2.46
C LYS A 68 30.90 8.78 2.44
N GLU A 69 31.55 8.83 1.28
CA GLU A 69 33.00 8.78 1.15
C GLU A 69 33.59 10.19 1.30
N LEU A 70 33.73 10.65 2.55
CA LEU A 70 34.66 11.72 2.97
C LEU A 70 35.30 11.33 4.30
#